data_AF-A0A847G3D4-F1
#
_entry.id   AF-A0A847G3D4-F1
#
_cell.length_a   1.000
_cell.length_b   1.000
_cell.length_c   1.000
_cell.angle_alpha   90.00
_cell.angle_beta   90.00
_cell.angle_gamma   90.00
#
_symmetry.space_group_name_H-M   'P 1'
#
loop_
_entity.id
_entity.type
_entity.pdbx_description
1 polymer ?
#
loop_
_entity_poly.entity_id
_entity_poly.type
_entity_poly.pdbx_seq_one_letter_code
_entity_poly.pdbx_strand_id
1 'polypeptide(L)'
;MKKIMVLMALVFIFASTPVGATYVPQGEVDTVINYALLGNSGEAENAWLEGLGFVAVEEYQGSELSWINLEGTIWAAELKDTPTNFFIKIGLGGTTILYDHFMYQNNLALNYAVIDLKDWYVNTKIPTEFPNNVNVERVSHIGEGNISVPEPTAMLLLGLGLVGLAGVGRKFKK
;
A
#
# COMPACT_ATOMS: atom_id res chain seq x y z
N MET A 1 4.75 83.67 -8.87
CA MET A 1 3.89 82.52 -9.20
C MET A 1 4.75 81.26 -9.31
N LYS A 2 4.75 80.38 -8.30
CA LYS A 2 5.24 79.00 -8.42
C LYS A 2 4.30 78.12 -7.60
N LYS A 3 3.51 77.29 -8.30
CA LYS A 3 2.54 76.38 -7.71
C LYS A 3 3.28 75.14 -7.19
N ILE A 4 3.04 74.80 -5.93
CA ILE A 4 3.41 73.52 -5.33
C ILE A 4 2.39 72.49 -5.81
N MET A 5 2.84 71.44 -6.48
CA MET A 5 2.04 70.24 -6.73
C MET A 5 2.73 69.08 -6.00
N VAL A 6 2.09 68.63 -4.93
CA VAL A 6 2.40 67.36 -4.25
C VAL A 6 1.66 66.28 -5.02
N LEU A 7 2.40 65.31 -5.59
CA LEU A 7 1.83 64.12 -6.20
C LEU A 7 1.96 62.96 -5.20
N MET A 8 0.84 62.54 -4.64
CA MET A 8 0.73 61.42 -3.71
C MET A 8 0.52 60.14 -4.52
N ALA A 9 1.55 59.31 -4.65
CA ALA A 9 1.46 58.00 -5.31
C ALA A 9 0.95 56.96 -4.30
N LEU A 10 -0.27 56.49 -4.51
CA LEU A 10 -0.87 55.39 -3.75
C LEU A 10 -0.44 54.07 -4.39
N VAL A 11 0.45 53.33 -3.73
CA VAL A 11 0.86 51.98 -4.16
C VAL A 11 -0.09 50.96 -3.54
N PHE A 12 -0.89 50.30 -4.36
CA PHE A 12 -1.67 49.12 -3.96
C PHE A 12 -0.78 47.89 -4.01
N ILE A 13 -0.43 47.34 -2.83
CA ILE A 13 0.21 46.03 -2.72
C ILE A 13 -0.91 44.98 -2.67
N PHE A 14 -1.07 44.21 -3.74
CA PHE A 14 -1.88 42.99 -3.69
C PHE A 14 -1.10 41.94 -2.92
N ALA A 15 -1.52 41.63 -1.69
CA ALA A 15 -1.05 40.46 -0.98
C ALA A 15 -1.80 39.24 -1.54
N SER A 16 -1.15 38.48 -2.43
CA SER A 16 -1.60 37.13 -2.76
C SER A 16 -1.25 36.24 -1.57
N THR A 17 -2.25 35.77 -0.82
CA THR A 17 -2.01 34.64 0.08
C THR A 17 -1.67 33.43 -0.78
N PRO A 18 -0.51 32.78 -0.60
CA PRO A 18 -0.29 31.49 -1.23
C PRO A 18 -1.40 30.58 -0.73
N VAL A 19 -2.20 30.05 -1.65
CA VAL A 19 -3.07 28.91 -1.36
C VAL A 19 -2.11 27.81 -0.94
N GLY A 20 -2.00 27.60 0.38
CA GLY A 20 -1.15 26.55 0.91
C GLY A 20 -1.62 25.25 0.31
N ALA A 21 -0.76 24.60 -0.48
CA ALA A 21 -1.00 23.22 -0.89
C ALA A 21 -1.27 22.43 0.39
N THR A 22 -2.47 21.88 0.52
CA THR A 22 -2.80 21.01 1.63
C THR A 22 -1.92 19.78 1.49
N TYR A 23 -0.91 19.66 2.35
CA TYR A 23 -0.11 18.45 2.44
C TYR A 23 -1.00 17.34 2.97
N VAL A 24 -1.36 16.39 2.12
CA VAL A 24 -2.00 15.15 2.54
C VAL A 24 -0.86 14.20 2.91
N PRO A 25 -0.76 13.72 4.16
CA PRO A 25 0.24 12.71 4.51
C PRO A 25 -0.13 11.38 3.82
N GLN A 26 0.84 10.74 3.17
CA GLN A 26 0.66 9.43 2.50
C GLN A 26 1.09 8.24 3.40
N GLY A 27 1.97 8.48 4.37
CA GLY A 27 2.45 7.45 5.30
C GLY A 27 3.86 6.96 4.98
N GLU A 28 4.24 5.88 5.65
CA GLU A 28 5.50 5.17 5.44
C GLU A 28 5.36 4.15 4.29
N VAL A 29 6.48 3.68 3.74
CA VAL A 29 6.49 2.62 2.72
C VAL A 29 5.89 1.33 3.27
N ASP A 30 4.92 0.78 2.54
CA ASP A 30 4.27 -0.49 2.84
C ASP A 30 5.21 -1.67 2.64
N THR A 31 5.01 -2.72 3.41
CA THR A 31 5.93 -3.86 3.42
C THR A 31 5.45 -4.97 2.49
N VAL A 32 6.30 -5.42 1.56
CA VAL A 32 6.07 -6.66 0.82
C VAL A 32 6.12 -7.86 1.77
N ILE A 33 5.02 -8.61 1.86
CA ILE A 33 4.88 -9.79 2.71
C ILE A 33 4.82 -11.10 1.91
N ASN A 34 4.53 -11.03 0.61
CA ASN A 34 4.55 -12.20 -0.27
C ASN A 34 4.78 -11.79 -1.73
N TYR A 35 5.24 -12.71 -2.58
CA TYR A 35 5.46 -12.48 -4.00
C TYR A 35 5.41 -13.80 -4.78
N ALA A 36 5.05 -13.73 -6.06
CA ALA A 36 4.98 -14.89 -6.94
C ALA A 36 5.21 -14.52 -8.41
N LEU A 37 5.58 -15.54 -9.20
CA LEU A 37 5.64 -15.48 -10.67
C LEU A 37 4.49 -16.32 -11.21
N LEU A 38 3.39 -15.68 -11.58
CA LEU A 38 2.15 -16.35 -11.98
C LEU A 38 1.79 -16.11 -13.45
N GLY A 39 2.39 -15.10 -14.08
CA GLY A 39 2.05 -14.67 -15.43
C GLY A 39 0.75 -13.87 -15.45
N ASN A 40 -0.25 -14.38 -16.17
CA ASN A 40 -1.54 -13.71 -16.32
C ASN A 40 -2.52 -14.11 -15.21
N SER A 41 -3.49 -13.24 -14.96
CA SER A 41 -4.58 -13.47 -14.01
C SER A 41 -5.46 -14.66 -14.36
N GLY A 42 -6.07 -15.25 -13.33
CA GLY A 42 -6.93 -16.42 -13.46
C GLY A 42 -6.74 -17.41 -12.33
N GLU A 43 -6.79 -18.70 -12.65
CA GLU A 43 -6.81 -19.78 -11.65
C GLU A 43 -5.57 -19.79 -10.73
N ALA A 44 -4.37 -19.61 -11.28
CA ALA A 44 -3.13 -19.64 -10.51
C ALA A 44 -3.03 -18.48 -9.50
N GLU A 45 -3.49 -17.30 -9.90
CA GLU A 45 -3.55 -16.12 -9.06
C GLU A 45 -4.58 -16.27 -7.95
N ASN A 46 -5.80 -16.72 -8.29
CA ASN A 46 -6.84 -16.99 -7.31
C ASN A 46 -6.38 -18.04 -6.29
N ALA A 47 -5.70 -19.11 -6.73
CA ALA A 47 -5.15 -20.13 -5.86
C ALA A 47 -4.02 -19.59 -4.96
N TRP A 48 -3.18 -18.69 -5.47
CA TRP A 48 -2.16 -18.02 -4.68
C TRP A 48 -2.78 -17.11 -3.61
N LEU A 49 -3.74 -16.27 -3.99
CA LEU A 49 -4.47 -15.40 -3.06
C LEU A 49 -5.22 -16.20 -1.98
N GLU A 50 -5.92 -17.26 -2.38
CA GLU A 50 -6.61 -18.17 -1.45
C GLU A 50 -5.61 -18.85 -0.50
N GLY A 51 -4.46 -19.30 -1.00
CA GLY A 51 -3.39 -19.89 -0.20
C GLY A 51 -2.78 -18.92 0.83
N LEU A 52 -2.86 -17.62 0.58
CA LEU A 52 -2.48 -16.57 1.53
C LEU A 52 -3.60 -16.20 2.51
N GLY A 53 -4.81 -16.73 2.34
CA GLY A 53 -6.00 -16.31 3.08
C GLY A 53 -6.47 -14.90 2.71
N PHE A 54 -6.10 -14.41 1.52
CA PHE A 54 -6.49 -13.09 1.05
C PHE A 54 -7.94 -13.11 0.57
N VAL A 55 -8.75 -12.26 1.17
CA VAL A 55 -10.14 -12.05 0.77
C VAL A 55 -10.21 -10.70 0.06
N ALA A 56 -10.30 -10.75 -1.27
CA ALA A 56 -10.38 -9.57 -2.11
C ALA A 56 -11.73 -8.86 -1.93
N VAL A 57 -11.68 -7.54 -1.81
CA VAL A 57 -12.85 -6.65 -1.87
C VAL A 57 -13.08 -6.21 -3.31
N GLU A 58 -12.03 -5.77 -3.99
CA GLU A 58 -12.07 -5.30 -5.38
C GLU A 58 -10.73 -5.56 -6.08
N GLU A 59 -10.76 -5.77 -7.39
CA GLU A 59 -9.58 -5.71 -8.26
C GLU A 59 -9.86 -4.76 -9.44
N TYR A 60 -8.90 -3.91 -9.77
CA TYR A 60 -9.03 -2.91 -10.82
C TYR A 60 -7.68 -2.60 -11.50
N GLN A 61 -7.72 -1.85 -12.61
CA GLN A 61 -6.50 -1.54 -13.38
C GLN A 61 -5.61 -0.56 -12.62
N GLY A 62 -4.30 -0.76 -12.65
CA GLY A 62 -3.35 0.17 -12.01
C GLY A 62 -3.38 1.58 -12.61
N SER A 63 -3.84 1.72 -13.87
CA SER A 63 -4.06 2.99 -14.55
C SER A 63 -5.27 3.79 -14.04
N GLU A 64 -6.13 3.17 -13.23
CA GLU A 64 -7.22 3.88 -12.53
C GLU A 64 -6.70 4.71 -11.34
N LEU A 65 -5.48 4.44 -10.86
CA LEU A 65 -4.88 5.18 -9.77
C LEU A 65 -4.06 6.39 -10.24
N SER A 66 -4.13 7.45 -9.45
CA SER A 66 -3.27 8.62 -9.60
C SER A 66 -2.01 8.46 -8.75
N TRP A 67 -0.94 7.95 -9.36
CA TRP A 67 0.35 7.78 -8.71
C TRP A 67 1.09 9.10 -8.54
N ILE A 68 1.61 9.32 -7.32
CA ILE A 68 2.39 10.50 -6.94
C ILE A 68 3.79 10.03 -6.56
N ASN A 69 4.82 10.61 -7.17
CA ASN A 69 6.20 10.35 -6.77
C ASN A 69 6.48 11.11 -5.46
N LEU A 70 6.81 10.39 -4.40
CA LEU A 70 7.16 10.99 -3.11
C LEU A 70 8.65 11.31 -3.07
N GLU A 71 9.48 10.32 -3.41
CA GLU A 71 10.93 10.46 -3.44
C GLU A 71 11.56 9.34 -4.27
N GLY A 72 12.21 9.68 -5.39
CA GLY A 72 13.01 8.72 -6.15
C GLY A 72 12.18 7.51 -6.62
N THR A 73 12.41 6.35 -6.00
CA THR A 73 11.71 5.09 -6.30
C THR A 73 10.45 4.87 -5.46
N ILE A 74 10.10 5.81 -4.58
CA ILE A 74 8.94 5.71 -3.70
C ILE A 74 7.75 6.46 -4.32
N TRP A 75 6.63 5.75 -4.42
CA TRP A 75 5.40 6.23 -5.01
C TRP A 75 4.21 5.94 -4.11
N ALA A 76 3.20 6.80 -4.17
CA ALA A 76 1.96 6.61 -3.45
C ALA A 76 0.75 6.74 -4.39
N ALA A 77 -0.29 5.96 -4.12
CA ALA A 77 -1.59 6.12 -4.73
C ALA A 77 -2.70 5.87 -3.70
N GLU A 78 -3.75 6.68 -3.75
CA GLU A 78 -4.92 6.51 -2.88
C GLU A 78 -5.67 5.23 -3.29
N LEU A 79 -5.95 4.38 -2.32
CA LEU A 79 -6.75 3.17 -2.49
C LEU A 79 -8.24 3.53 -2.50
N LYS A 80 -9.07 2.69 -3.13
CA LYS A 80 -10.52 2.90 -3.23
C LYS A 80 -11.23 2.61 -1.91
N ASP A 81 -10.67 1.74 -1.08
CA ASP A 81 -11.19 1.39 0.24
C ASP A 81 -10.09 1.49 1.31
N THR A 82 -10.31 0.89 2.48
CA THR A 82 -9.35 0.89 3.61
C THR A 82 -8.80 -0.52 3.90
N PRO A 83 -8.14 -1.19 2.93
CA PRO A 83 -7.75 -2.58 3.09
C PRO A 83 -6.55 -2.73 4.02
N THR A 84 -6.45 -3.85 4.76
CA THR A 84 -5.22 -4.18 5.52
C THR A 84 -4.10 -4.65 4.61
N ASN A 85 -4.43 -5.11 3.42
CA ASN A 85 -3.49 -5.65 2.44
C ASN A 85 -3.93 -5.28 1.03
N PHE A 86 -2.96 -5.09 0.15
CA PHE A 86 -3.23 -5.01 -1.27
C PHE A 86 -2.17 -5.80 -2.01
N PHE A 87 -2.49 -6.26 -3.21
CA PHE A 87 -1.48 -6.82 -4.09
C PHE A 87 -1.37 -5.99 -5.37
N ILE A 88 -0.19 -6.02 -5.96
CA ILE A 88 0.13 -5.37 -7.23
C ILE A 88 0.55 -6.44 -8.23
N LYS A 89 0.03 -6.34 -9.46
CA LYS A 89 0.49 -7.10 -10.63
C LYS A 89 1.28 -6.20 -11.55
N ILE A 90 2.50 -6.58 -11.93
CA ILE A 90 3.33 -5.81 -12.86
C ILE A 90 3.65 -6.55 -14.16
N GLY A 91 3.80 -5.79 -15.24
CA GLY A 91 4.35 -6.33 -16.49
C GLY A 91 5.88 -6.47 -16.43
N LEU A 92 6.39 -7.70 -16.60
CA LEU A 92 7.84 -7.99 -16.54
C LEU A 92 8.63 -7.60 -17.80
N GLY A 93 7.95 -7.41 -18.93
CA GLY A 93 8.59 -7.27 -20.24
C GLY A 93 9.73 -6.24 -20.28
N GLY A 94 10.92 -6.71 -20.68
CA GLY A 94 12.13 -5.88 -20.80
C GLY A 94 12.81 -5.51 -19.48
N THR A 95 12.43 -6.12 -18.35
CA THR A 95 13.06 -5.90 -17.04
C THR A 95 13.87 -7.12 -16.60
N THR A 96 14.63 -6.98 -15.51
CA THR A 96 15.32 -8.09 -14.84
C THR A 96 14.59 -8.56 -13.58
N ILE A 97 13.35 -8.11 -13.39
CA ILE A 97 12.49 -8.50 -12.26
C ILE A 97 12.02 -9.94 -12.46
N LEU A 98 12.00 -10.75 -11.39
CA LEU A 98 11.65 -12.16 -11.45
C LEU A 98 10.18 -12.47 -11.13
N TYR A 99 9.50 -11.61 -10.38
CA TYR A 99 8.15 -11.83 -9.88
C TYR A 99 7.22 -10.76 -10.40
N ASP A 100 6.00 -11.14 -10.77
CA ASP A 100 4.98 -10.23 -11.32
C ASP A 100 3.88 -9.91 -10.32
N HIS A 101 3.74 -10.68 -9.23
CA HIS A 101 2.76 -10.46 -8.18
C HIS A 101 3.46 -10.15 -6.87
N PHE A 102 3.01 -9.09 -6.19
CA PHE A 102 3.55 -8.65 -4.90
C PHE A 102 2.39 -8.34 -3.96
N MET A 103 2.37 -8.97 -2.79
CA MET A 103 1.42 -8.70 -1.71
C MET A 103 2.07 -7.76 -0.69
N TYR A 104 1.38 -6.68 -0.37
CA TYR A 104 1.78 -5.66 0.58
C TYR A 104 0.91 -5.71 1.84
N GLN A 105 1.52 -5.41 2.97
CA GLN A 105 0.81 -5.05 4.19
C GLN A 105 0.64 -3.53 4.23
N ASN A 106 -0.61 -3.08 4.21
CA ASN A 106 -0.96 -1.66 4.14
C ASN A 106 -0.84 -1.01 5.53
N ASN A 107 -0.34 0.22 5.56
CA ASN A 107 -0.46 1.09 6.72
C ASN A 107 -1.84 1.77 6.75
N LEU A 108 -2.75 1.20 7.55
CA LEU A 108 -4.15 1.62 7.69
C LEU A 108 -4.39 3.08 8.07
N ALA A 109 -3.36 3.84 8.45
CA ALA A 109 -3.53 5.20 8.93
C ALA A 109 -4.07 6.16 7.85
N LEU A 110 -3.81 5.89 6.55
CA LEU A 110 -3.98 6.91 5.50
C LEU A 110 -4.62 6.40 4.19
N ASN A 111 -4.92 5.10 4.04
CA ASN A 111 -5.52 4.50 2.83
C ASN A 111 -4.72 4.73 1.53
N TYR A 112 -3.40 4.87 1.63
CA TYR A 112 -2.52 4.94 0.47
C TYR A 112 -1.76 3.64 0.32
N ALA A 113 -1.62 3.16 -0.91
CA ALA A 113 -0.56 2.22 -1.27
C ALA A 113 0.73 3.02 -1.47
N VAL A 114 1.67 2.90 -0.54
CA VAL A 114 2.99 3.54 -0.60
C VAL A 114 4.03 2.47 -0.90
N ILE A 115 4.58 2.45 -2.11
CA ILE A 115 5.48 1.40 -2.57
C ILE A 115 6.87 1.96 -2.90
N ASP A 116 7.93 1.17 -2.65
CA ASP A 116 9.23 1.39 -3.27
C ASP A 116 9.39 0.44 -4.47
N LEU A 117 9.63 0.98 -5.66
CA LEU A 117 9.87 0.18 -6.87
C LEU A 117 11.09 -0.75 -6.74
N LYS A 118 11.99 -0.50 -5.78
CA LYS A 118 13.08 -1.43 -5.44
C LYS A 118 12.58 -2.74 -4.86
N ASP A 119 11.41 -2.75 -4.23
CA ASP A 119 10.83 -3.97 -3.67
C ASP A 119 10.56 -5.01 -4.76
N TRP A 120 10.35 -4.60 -6.01
CA TRP A 120 10.15 -5.55 -7.11
C TRP A 120 11.39 -6.39 -7.43
N TYR A 121 12.56 -6.01 -6.91
CA TYR A 121 13.80 -6.77 -7.03
C TYR A 121 13.97 -7.82 -5.91
N VAL A 122 12.90 -8.28 -5.23
CA VAL A 122 13.02 -9.34 -4.20
C VAL A 122 13.84 -10.53 -4.72
N ASN A 123 14.79 -10.99 -3.90
CA ASN A 123 15.74 -12.07 -4.23
C ASN A 123 16.60 -11.83 -5.47
N THR A 124 16.72 -10.59 -5.93
CA THR A 124 17.62 -10.19 -7.00
C THR A 124 18.46 -9.00 -6.60
N LYS A 125 19.49 -8.72 -7.41
CA LYS A 125 20.30 -7.54 -7.21
C LYS A 125 19.53 -6.30 -7.63
N ILE A 126 19.30 -5.38 -6.68
CA ILE A 126 18.84 -4.03 -6.98
C ILE A 126 19.90 -3.33 -7.84
N PRO A 127 19.55 -2.78 -9.03
CA PRO A 127 20.48 -2.05 -9.86
C PRO A 127 21.07 -0.83 -9.14
N THR A 128 22.34 -0.52 -9.40
CA THR A 128 22.99 0.68 -8.86
C THR A 128 22.42 1.97 -9.46
N GLU A 129 22.03 1.91 -10.73
CA GLU A 129 21.27 2.95 -11.42
C GLU A 129 19.87 2.39 -11.67
N PHE A 130 18.86 3.05 -11.13
CA PHE A 130 17.49 2.55 -11.21
C PHE A 130 16.98 2.64 -12.65
N PRO A 131 16.54 1.54 -13.29
CA PRO A 131 16.20 1.56 -14.70
C PRO A 131 14.95 2.40 -14.97
N ASN A 132 15.03 3.32 -15.95
CA ASN A 132 13.88 4.16 -16.35
C ASN A 132 12.67 3.35 -16.82
N ASN A 133 12.92 2.15 -17.32
CA ASN A 133 11.85 1.28 -17.75
C ASN A 133 11.13 0.63 -16.57
N VAL A 134 11.60 0.70 -15.32
CA VAL A 134 10.89 0.24 -14.13
C VAL A 134 10.20 1.44 -13.47
N ASN A 135 8.88 1.51 -13.59
CA ASN A 135 8.07 2.62 -13.12
C ASN A 135 6.64 2.15 -12.77
N VAL A 136 5.86 3.02 -12.14
CA VAL A 136 4.47 2.74 -11.72
C VAL A 136 3.51 2.44 -12.87
N GLU A 137 3.79 2.87 -14.10
CA GLU A 137 2.95 2.57 -15.27
C GLU A 137 2.97 1.07 -15.62
N ARG A 138 3.90 0.30 -15.04
CA ARG A 138 3.90 -1.17 -15.15
C ARG A 138 2.85 -1.86 -14.30
N VAL A 139 2.28 -1.17 -13.32
CA VAL A 139 1.23 -1.72 -12.48
C VAL A 139 0.01 -1.93 -13.37
N SER A 140 -0.24 -3.20 -13.69
CA SER A 140 -1.36 -3.60 -14.54
C SER A 140 -2.65 -3.69 -13.72
N HIS A 141 -2.56 -4.25 -12.52
CA HIS A 141 -3.71 -4.45 -11.65
C HIS A 141 -3.33 -4.24 -10.19
N ILE A 142 -4.32 -3.83 -9.42
CA ILE A 142 -4.29 -3.78 -7.96
C ILE A 142 -5.50 -4.53 -7.45
N GLY A 143 -5.29 -5.36 -6.43
CA GLY A 143 -6.37 -5.93 -5.64
C GLY A 143 -6.28 -5.49 -4.20
N GLU A 144 -7.41 -5.04 -3.66
CA GLU A 144 -7.56 -4.60 -2.27
C GLU A 144 -8.24 -5.68 -1.45
N GLY A 145 -7.81 -5.89 -0.20
CA GLY A 145 -8.44 -6.89 0.63
C GLY A 145 -7.81 -7.06 2.00
N ASN A 146 -8.19 -8.14 2.66
CA ASN A 146 -7.69 -8.47 3.98
C ASN A 146 -7.17 -9.90 4.00
N ILE A 147 -6.03 -10.12 4.61
CA ILE A 147 -5.58 -11.48 4.93
C ILE A 147 -6.30 -11.91 6.21
N SER A 148 -7.19 -12.89 6.07
CA SER A 148 -7.80 -13.58 7.20
C SER A 148 -6.74 -14.46 7.85
N VAL A 149 -6.18 -14.01 8.97
CA VAL A 149 -5.41 -14.91 9.84
C VAL A 149 -6.43 -15.78 10.58
N PRO A 150 -6.41 -17.12 10.43
CA PRO A 150 -7.28 -17.98 11.22
C PRO A 150 -7.08 -17.67 12.70
N GLU A 151 -8.16 -17.52 13.46
CA GLU A 151 -8.08 -17.28 14.89
C GLU A 151 -7.13 -18.29 15.53
N PRO A 152 -6.18 -17.87 16.38
CA PRO A 152 -5.18 -18.77 16.88
C PRO A 152 -5.86 -19.91 17.62
N THR A 153 -5.55 -21.16 17.24
CA THR A 153 -6.02 -22.40 17.89
C THR A 153 -5.80 -22.38 19.41
N ALA A 154 -4.91 -21.50 19.89
CA ALA A 154 -4.77 -21.12 21.28
C ALA A 154 -6.09 -20.71 21.98
N MET A 155 -7.05 -20.07 21.31
CA MET A 155 -8.36 -19.73 21.89
C MET A 155 -9.23 -20.98 22.10
N LEU A 156 -9.21 -21.91 21.14
CA LEU A 156 -9.87 -23.21 21.28
C LEU A 156 -9.18 -24.03 22.40
N LEU A 157 -7.84 -24.06 22.43
CA LEU A 157 -7.06 -24.73 23.46
C LEU A 157 -7.24 -24.09 24.84
N LEU A 158 -7.39 -22.77 24.92
CA LEU A 158 -7.73 -22.04 26.13
C LEU A 158 -9.12 -22.44 26.61
N GLY A 159 -10.10 -22.49 25.71
CA GLY A 159 -11.46 -22.97 26.00
C GLY A 159 -11.46 -24.40 26.53
N LEU A 160 -10.77 -25.32 25.84
CA LEU A 160 -10.63 -26.71 26.26
C LEU A 160 -9.85 -26.86 27.58
N GLY A 161 -8.81 -26.04 27.78
CA GLY A 161 -8.02 -26.01 29.00
C GLY A 161 -8.82 -25.57 30.22
N LEU A 162 -9.67 -24.54 30.07
CA LEU A 162 -10.58 -24.07 31.12
C LEU A 162 -11.65 -25.11 31.46
N VAL A 163 -12.22 -25.79 30.45
CA VAL A 163 -13.17 -26.88 30.65
C VAL A 163 -12.51 -28.08 31.36
N GLY A 164 -11.28 -28.42 30.98
CA GLY A 164 -10.48 -29.45 31.64
C GLY A 164 -10.21 -29.16 33.12
N LEU A 165 -9.80 -27.93 33.45
CA LEU A 165 -9.56 -27.49 34.82
C LEU A 165 -10.84 -27.51 35.67
N ALA A 166 -11.97 -27.06 35.12
CA ALA A 166 -13.26 -27.11 35.81
C ALA A 166 -13.73 -28.56 36.06
N GLY A 167 -13.47 -29.48 35.13
CA GLY A 167 -13.76 -30.91 35.28
C GLY A 167 -12.92 -31.58 36.36
N VAL A 168 -11.63 -31.27 36.42
CA VAL A 168 -10.70 -31.81 37.43
C VAL A 168 -10.99 -31.26 38.82
N GLY A 169 -11.32 -29.97 38.96
CA GLY A 169 -11.66 -29.34 40.23
C GLY A 169 -12.89 -29.94 40.93
N ARG A 170 -13.83 -30.53 40.18
CA ARG A 170 -14.98 -31.26 40.74
C ARG A 170 -14.61 -32.63 41.32
N LYS A 171 -13.53 -33.26 40.83
CA LYS A 171 -13.08 -34.58 41.28
C LYS A 171 -12.30 -34.52 42.60
N PHE A 172 -11.62 -33.41 42.87
CA PHE A 172 -10.84 -33.19 44.11
C PHE A 172 -11.65 -32.63 45.29
N LYS A 173 -12.94 -32.32 45.10
CA LYS A 173 -13.87 -31.90 46.17
C LYS A 173 -14.66 -33.05 46.81
N LYS A 174 -14.21 -34.29 46.65
CA LYS A 174 -14.75 -35.47 47.35
C LYS A 174 -13.86 -35.86 48.51
#